data_AF-A0A1I7UP70-F1
#
_entry.id   AF-A0A1I7UP70-F1
#
_cell.length_a   1.000
_cell.length_b   1.000
_cell.length_c   1.000
_cell.angle_alpha   90.00
_cell.angle_beta   90.00
_cell.angle_gamma   90.00
#
_symmetry.space_group_name_H-M   'P 1'
#
loop_
_entity.id
_entity.type
_entity.pdbx_description
1 polymer ?
#
loop_
_entity_poly.entity_id
_entity_poly.type
_entity_poly.pdbx_seq_one_letter_code
_entity_poly.pdbx_strand_id
1 'polypeptide(L)'
;MQEETDRAVLGLIEHDPEINQEPLFPPGTYIEPIKVNEETMKSIMVVEGENPKIEEQLRKAKELRKEQQRQWMLDQQRRYEFEQKQREWRINEKKLNPEPKLIEEVRKAEHDDWIASFRREVEETRKRKARENEWLREQKMKKFMAENPIELKQIVTVRKETVHGKLQQELKKYVEWTKSIAPSI
;
A
#
# COMPACT_ATOMS: atom_id res chain seq x y z
N MET A 1 13.03 9.59 28.51
CA MET A 1 12.29 10.81 28.91
C MET A 1 11.68 11.54 27.72
N GLN A 2 12.41 11.94 26.67
CA GLN A 2 11.80 12.63 25.52
C GLN A 2 10.81 11.72 24.74
N GLU A 3 11.22 10.49 24.41
CA GLU A 3 10.41 9.53 23.63
C GLU A 3 9.09 9.11 24.31
N GLU A 4 9.07 9.08 25.65
CA GLU A 4 7.86 8.78 26.42
C GLU A 4 6.89 9.96 26.42
N THR A 5 7.42 11.18 26.38
CA THR A 5 6.63 12.42 26.30
C THR A 5 6.00 12.56 24.93
N ASP A 6 6.75 12.26 23.86
CA ASP A 6 6.25 12.30 22.49
C ASP A 6 5.17 11.24 22.23
N ARG A 7 5.32 10.04 22.81
CA ARG A 7 4.27 9.00 22.79
C ARG A 7 3.01 9.41 23.54
N ALA A 8 3.14 10.07 24.70
CA ALA A 8 2.00 10.53 25.47
C ALA A 8 1.23 11.66 24.75
N VAL A 9 1.94 12.57 24.07
CA VAL A 9 1.34 13.63 23.25
C VAL A 9 0.63 13.04 22.02
N LEU A 10 1.23 12.07 21.33
CA LEU A 10 0.59 11.40 20.20
C LEU A 10 -0.68 10.63 20.61
N GLY A 11 -0.65 9.95 21.76
CA GLY A 11 -1.83 9.25 22.29
C GLY A 11 -2.97 10.17 22.72
N LEU A 12 -2.68 11.41 23.14
CA LEU A 12 -3.70 12.41 23.46
C LEU A 12 -4.39 12.96 22.21
N ILE A 13 -3.68 13.10 21.09
CA ILE A 13 -4.22 13.59 19.82
C ILE A 13 -5.05 12.49 19.12
N GLU A 14 -4.63 11.22 19.21
CA GLU A 14 -5.38 10.07 18.66
C GLU A 14 -6.74 9.85 19.35
N HIS A 15 -6.87 10.29 20.60
CA HIS A 15 -8.05 10.05 21.43
C HIS A 15 -8.88 11.29 21.76
N ASP A 16 -8.59 12.44 21.15
CA ASP A 16 -9.40 13.64 21.34
C ASP A 16 -10.69 13.56 20.48
N PRO A 17 -11.87 13.37 21.09
CA PRO A 17 -13.13 13.27 20.38
C PRO A 17 -13.61 14.60 19.81
N GLU A 18 -12.95 15.74 20.10
CA GLU A 18 -13.22 17.02 19.43
C GLU A 18 -12.43 17.19 18.13
N ILE A 19 -11.24 16.57 18.02
CA ILE A 19 -10.35 16.67 16.84
C ILE A 19 -10.71 15.63 15.76
N ASN A 20 -11.18 14.44 16.17
CA ASN A 20 -11.54 13.34 15.28
C ASN A 20 -13.03 13.27 14.92
N GLN A 21 -13.76 14.39 15.01
CA GLN A 21 -15.11 14.44 14.47
C GLN A 21 -15.01 14.51 12.95
N GLU A 22 -15.37 13.42 12.27
CA GLU A 22 -15.70 13.48 10.85
C GLU A 22 -16.66 14.66 10.63
N PRO A 23 -16.51 15.46 9.55
CA PRO A 23 -17.44 16.53 9.28
C PRO A 23 -18.86 15.93 9.27
N LEU A 24 -19.77 16.51 10.06
CA LEU A 24 -21.18 16.08 10.20
C LEU A 24 -21.94 16.01 8.86
N PHE A 25 -21.33 16.48 7.77
CA PHE A 25 -21.87 16.43 6.42
C PHE A 25 -20.91 15.63 5.52
N PRO A 26 -21.38 14.55 4.86
CA PRO A 26 -20.55 13.82 3.91
C PRO A 26 -20.10 14.75 2.76
N PRO A 27 -18.90 14.52 2.20
CA PRO A 27 -18.43 15.32 1.07
C PRO A 27 -19.40 15.17 -0.11
N GLY A 28 -20.07 16.27 -0.46
CA GLY A 28 -21.06 16.33 -1.54
C GLY A 28 -22.47 16.77 -1.10
N THR A 29 -22.76 16.87 0.20
CA THR A 29 -24.03 17.45 0.68
C THR A 29 -23.86 18.95 0.88
N TYR A 30 -24.09 19.73 -0.18
CA TYR A 30 -24.20 21.18 -0.06
C TYR A 30 -25.51 21.48 0.68
N ILE A 31 -25.45 22.23 1.78
CA ILE A 31 -26.64 22.85 2.37
C ILE A 31 -27.20 23.77 1.29
N GLU A 32 -28.35 23.42 0.71
CA GLU A 32 -29.03 24.31 -0.22
C GLU A 32 -29.22 25.66 0.48
N PRO A 33 -28.79 26.77 -0.12
CA PRO A 33 -29.03 28.07 0.47
C PRO A 33 -30.55 28.24 0.59
N ILE A 34 -31.03 28.33 1.82
CA ILE A 34 -32.42 28.67 2.11
C ILE A 34 -32.72 29.92 1.29
N LYS A 35 -33.58 29.80 0.27
CA LYS A 35 -34.06 30.96 -0.50
C LYS A 35 -34.89 31.80 0.45
N VAL A 36 -34.24 32.77 1.08
CA VAL A 36 -34.93 33.78 1.88
C VAL A 36 -35.76 34.60 0.88
N ASN A 37 -37.09 34.45 0.93
CA ASN A 37 -37.97 35.26 0.10
C ASN A 37 -37.74 36.76 0.43
N GLU A 38 -37.80 37.63 -0.57
CA GLU A 38 -37.58 39.07 -0.40
C GLU A 38 -38.53 39.70 0.65
N GLU A 39 -39.72 39.12 0.86
CA GLU A 39 -40.63 39.51 1.94
C GLU A 39 -40.10 39.19 3.34
N THR A 40 -39.39 38.08 3.52
CA THR A 40 -38.77 37.72 4.81
C THR A 40 -37.55 38.60 5.09
N MET A 41 -36.82 39.02 4.05
CA MET A 41 -35.74 40.00 4.18
C MET A 41 -36.24 41.39 4.61
N LYS A 42 -37.44 41.80 4.18
CA LYS A 42 -38.05 43.06 4.62
C LYS A 42 -38.40 43.06 6.12
N SER A 43 -38.77 41.91 6.70
CA SER A 43 -39.03 41.81 8.15
C SER A 43 -37.75 41.83 9.02
N ILE A 44 -36.57 41.59 8.45
CA ILE A 44 -35.27 41.61 9.17
C ILE A 44 -34.53 42.94 8.97
N MET A 45 -35.07 43.86 8.17
CA MET A 45 -34.61 45.24 8.18
C MET A 45 -35.11 45.91 9.48
N VAL A 46 -34.31 45.78 10.52
CA VAL A 46 -34.34 46.69 11.69
C VAL A 46 -34.29 48.09 11.12
N VAL A 47 -35.39 48.83 11.25
CA VAL A 47 -35.51 50.23 10.86
C VAL A 47 -34.43 51.00 11.62
N GLU A 48 -33.35 51.35 10.94
CA GLU A 48 -32.36 52.29 11.48
C GLU A 48 -33.10 53.60 11.76
N GLY A 49 -33.21 53.99 13.04
CA GLY A 49 -33.68 55.33 13.42
C GLY A 49 -34.68 55.43 14.58
N GLU A 50 -35.27 54.34 15.09
CA GLU A 50 -36.35 54.47 16.09
C GLU A 50 -35.93 54.23 17.55
N ASN A 51 -34.70 53.74 17.82
CA ASN A 51 -34.28 53.46 19.19
C ASN A 51 -32.78 53.70 19.44
N PRO A 52 -32.40 54.74 20.21
CA PRO A 52 -31.00 55.12 20.42
C PRO A 52 -30.16 54.02 21.10
N LYS A 53 -30.81 53.11 21.85
CA LYS A 53 -30.13 51.96 22.45
C LYS A 53 -29.70 50.91 21.41
N ILE A 54 -30.47 50.73 20.33
CA ILE A 54 -30.17 49.76 19.27
C ILE A 54 -29.05 50.30 18.37
N GLU A 55 -29.07 51.60 18.06
CA GLU A 55 -28.03 52.24 17.26
C GLU A 55 -26.66 52.17 17.95
N GLU A 56 -26.60 52.38 19.26
CA GLU A 56 -25.37 52.25 20.03
C GLU A 56 -24.86 50.79 20.06
N GLN A 57 -25.77 49.81 20.17
CA GLN A 57 -25.42 48.39 20.10
C GLN A 57 -24.92 48.00 18.70
N LEU A 58 -25.52 48.51 17.63
CA LEU A 58 -25.08 48.29 16.26
C LEU A 58 -23.70 48.92 16.01
N ARG A 59 -23.42 50.10 16.57
CA ARG A 59 -22.09 50.74 16.51
C ARG A 59 -21.04 49.89 17.22
N LYS A 60 -21.33 49.45 18.46
CA LYS A 60 -20.44 48.54 19.22
C LYS A 60 -20.20 47.23 18.47
N ALA A 61 -21.22 46.64 17.85
CA ALA A 61 -21.08 45.42 17.06
C ALA A 61 -20.25 45.62 15.78
N LYS A 62 -20.34 46.79 15.13
CA LYS A 62 -19.51 47.14 13.97
C LYS A 62 -18.04 47.34 14.39
N GLU A 63 -17.79 47.98 15.53
CA GLU A 63 -16.45 48.16 16.09
C GLU A 63 -15.82 46.81 16.48
N LEU A 64 -16.57 45.94 17.15
CA LEU A 64 -16.09 44.63 17.57
C LEU A 64 -15.73 43.73 16.39
N ARG A 65 -16.51 43.79 15.29
CA ARG A 65 -16.18 43.09 14.04
C ARG A 65 -14.89 43.59 13.40
N LYS A 66 -14.68 44.92 13.37
CA LYS A 66 -13.44 45.50 12.83
C LYS A 66 -12.22 45.09 13.66
N GLU A 67 -12.36 45.05 14.98
CA GLU A 67 -11.27 44.63 15.87
C GLU A 67 -10.95 43.14 15.70
N GLN A 68 -11.96 42.28 15.64
CA GLN A 68 -11.76 40.85 15.35
C GLN A 68 -11.07 40.63 13.99
N GLN A 69 -11.46 41.37 12.96
CA GLN A 69 -10.82 41.29 11.65
C GLN A 69 -9.36 41.73 11.69
N ARG A 70 -9.02 42.78 12.46
CA ARG A 70 -7.62 43.20 12.67
C ARG A 70 -6.81 42.15 13.39
N GLN A 71 -7.36 41.56 14.47
CA GLN A 71 -6.69 40.50 15.21
C GLN A 71 -6.42 39.27 14.33
N TRP A 72 -7.38 38.92 13.47
CA TRP A 72 -7.20 37.83 12.50
C TRP A 72 -6.09 38.12 11.50
N MET A 73 -6.04 39.34 10.93
CA MET A 73 -4.98 39.75 10.01
C MET A 73 -3.60 39.71 10.67
N LEU A 74 -3.49 40.20 11.92
CA LEU A 74 -2.24 40.15 12.69
C LEU A 74 -1.81 38.71 12.98
N ASP A 75 -2.76 37.82 13.27
CA ASP A 75 -2.46 36.41 13.50
C ASP A 75 -1.97 35.69 12.24
N GLN A 76 -2.60 35.96 11.10
CA GLN A 76 -2.14 35.46 9.80
C GLN A 76 -0.73 35.94 9.47
N GLN A 77 -0.43 37.22 9.74
CA GLN A 77 0.90 37.77 9.53
C GLN A 77 1.95 37.09 10.43
N ARG A 78 1.64 36.88 11.72
CA ARG A 78 2.55 36.17 12.64
C ARG A 78 2.80 34.74 12.21
N ARG A 79 1.78 34.02 11.75
CA ARG A 79 1.92 32.66 11.22
C ARG A 79 2.85 32.64 10.00
N TYR A 80 2.64 33.56 9.07
CA TYR A 80 3.49 33.67 7.89
C TYR A 80 4.95 33.98 8.25
N GLU A 81 5.19 34.94 9.15
CA GLU A 81 6.54 35.27 9.61
C GLU A 81 7.23 34.09 10.31
N PHE A 82 6.48 33.30 11.10
CA PHE A 82 6.98 32.09 11.73
C PHE A 82 7.34 31.01 10.71
N GLU A 83 6.49 30.76 9.72
CA GLU A 83 6.75 29.81 8.64
C GLU A 83 7.99 30.19 7.82
N GLN A 84 8.15 31.48 7.51
CA GLN A 84 9.35 31.97 6.82
C GLN A 84 10.61 31.74 7.65
N LYS A 85 10.59 32.08 8.95
CA LYS A 85 11.73 31.82 9.85
C LYS A 85 12.06 30.34 9.95
N GLN A 86 11.06 29.46 10.02
CA GLN A 86 11.30 28.02 9.98
C GLN A 86 11.92 27.56 8.67
N ARG A 87 11.45 28.10 7.54
CA ARG A 87 11.99 27.77 6.22
C ARG A 87 13.45 28.21 6.08
N GLU A 88 13.77 29.42 6.52
CA GLU A 88 15.13 29.95 6.57
C GLU A 88 16.02 29.11 7.49
N TRP A 89 15.51 28.72 8.67
CA TRP A 89 16.24 27.86 9.60
C TRP A 89 16.55 26.49 8.98
N ARG A 90 15.57 25.82 8.36
CA ARG A 90 15.79 24.53 7.66
C ARG A 90 16.80 24.65 6.52
N ILE A 91 16.79 25.77 5.78
CA ILE A 91 17.77 26.03 4.72
C ILE A 91 19.17 26.22 5.30
N ASN A 92 19.29 26.98 6.39
CA ASN A 92 20.57 27.23 7.05
C ASN A 92 21.12 25.97 7.76
N GLU A 93 20.27 25.15 8.37
CA GLU A 93 20.63 23.85 8.94
C GLU A 93 21.19 22.92 7.87
N LYS A 94 20.52 22.83 6.71
CA LYS A 94 21.01 22.07 5.55
C LYS A 94 22.33 22.60 4.96
N LYS A 95 22.61 23.90 5.15
CA LYS A 95 23.88 24.52 4.72
C LYS A 95 25.01 24.29 5.73
N LEU A 96 24.70 24.27 7.03
CA LEU A 96 25.70 24.03 8.08
C LEU A 96 26.11 22.55 8.20
N ASN A 97 25.23 21.61 7.86
CA ASN A 97 25.51 20.17 7.87
C ASN A 97 25.40 19.56 6.46
N PRO A 98 26.45 19.62 5.62
CA PRO A 98 26.48 18.95 4.32
C PRO A 98 26.71 17.42 4.41
N GLU A 99 26.87 16.85 5.60
CA GLU A 99 27.19 15.43 5.83
C GLU A 99 26.08 14.36 5.73
N PRO A 100 24.76 14.62 5.51
CA PRO A 100 23.82 13.51 5.44
C PRO A 100 23.97 12.67 4.16
N LYS A 101 24.63 13.18 3.11
CA LYS A 101 24.79 12.46 1.84
C LYS A 101 25.76 11.29 1.92
N LEU A 102 26.88 11.45 2.62
CA LEU A 102 27.89 10.39 2.75
C LEU A 102 27.36 9.23 3.60
N ILE A 103 26.63 9.55 4.68
CA ILE A 103 26.03 8.55 5.58
C ILE A 103 24.90 7.80 4.87
N GLU A 104 24.06 8.46 4.05
CA GLU A 104 23.03 7.77 3.27
C GLU A 104 23.60 6.86 2.18
N GLU A 105 24.69 7.25 1.51
CA GLU A 105 25.32 6.42 0.48
C GLU A 105 25.98 5.17 1.07
N VAL A 106 26.71 5.30 2.18
CA VAL A 106 27.31 4.16 2.89
C VAL A 106 26.22 3.23 3.44
N ARG A 107 25.16 3.80 4.03
CA ARG A 107 24.04 3.02 4.57
C ARG A 107 23.24 2.28 3.49
N LYS A 108 23.16 2.82 2.27
CA LYS A 108 22.55 2.13 1.13
C LYS A 108 23.40 0.95 0.64
N ALA A 109 24.72 1.14 0.54
CA ALA A 109 25.62 0.08 0.11
C ALA A 109 25.59 -1.13 1.06
N GLU A 110 25.64 -0.89 2.38
CA GLU A 110 25.55 -1.95 3.40
C GLU A 110 24.20 -2.68 3.37
N HIS A 111 23.11 -1.95 3.12
CA HIS A 111 21.77 -2.54 3.02
C HIS A 111 21.60 -3.40 1.77
N ASP A 112 22.17 -2.98 0.63
CA ASP A 112 22.11 -3.74 -0.61
C ASP A 112 22.95 -5.03 -0.53
N ASP A 113 24.12 -4.99 0.12
CA ASP A 113 24.94 -6.18 0.39
C ASP A 113 24.26 -7.15 1.35
N TRP A 114 23.55 -6.63 2.36
CA TRP A 114 22.72 -7.45 3.25
C TRP A 114 21.56 -8.13 2.51
N ILE A 115 20.83 -7.40 1.66
CA ILE A 115 19.77 -7.97 0.82
C ILE A 115 20.33 -9.05 -0.11
N ALA A 116 21.48 -8.78 -0.75
CA ALA A 116 22.11 -9.74 -1.66
C ALA A 116 22.52 -11.03 -0.93
N SER A 117 23.05 -10.90 0.29
CA SER A 117 23.42 -12.04 1.14
C SER A 117 22.19 -12.83 1.58
N PHE A 118 21.14 -12.15 2.04
CA PHE A 118 19.88 -12.76 2.44
C PHE A 118 19.21 -13.52 1.29
N ARG A 119 19.21 -12.95 0.07
CA ARG A 119 18.69 -13.63 -1.13
C ARG A 119 19.46 -14.91 -1.46
N ARG A 120 20.80 -14.91 -1.31
CA ARG A 120 21.61 -16.12 -1.52
C ARG A 120 21.27 -17.19 -0.49
N GLU A 121 21.15 -16.84 0.78
CA GLU A 121 20.83 -17.78 1.85
C GLU A 121 19.45 -18.43 1.66
N VAL A 122 18.45 -17.63 1.26
CA VAL A 122 17.10 -18.13 0.93
C VAL A 122 17.15 -19.11 -0.26
N GLU A 123 17.89 -18.76 -1.32
CA GLU A 123 18.01 -19.62 -2.51
C GLU A 123 18.77 -20.92 -2.21
N GLU A 124 19.83 -20.86 -1.41
CA GLU A 124 20.55 -22.05 -0.95
C GLU A 124 19.67 -22.97 -0.08
N THR A 125 18.88 -22.37 0.81
CA THR A 125 17.92 -23.10 1.65
C THR A 125 16.86 -23.79 0.78
N ARG A 126 16.35 -23.09 -0.24
CA ARG A 126 15.39 -23.65 -1.20
C ARG A 126 16.00 -24.84 -1.96
N LYS A 127 17.23 -24.71 -2.45
CA LYS A 127 17.96 -25.81 -3.12
C LYS A 127 18.24 -26.99 -2.19
N ARG A 128 18.56 -26.73 -0.92
CA ARG A 128 18.77 -27.78 0.09
C ARG A 128 17.48 -28.55 0.34
N LYS A 129 16.34 -27.87 0.56
CA LYS A 129 15.03 -28.50 0.72
C LYS A 129 14.57 -29.26 -0.52
N ALA A 130 14.87 -28.76 -1.72
CA ALA A 130 14.56 -29.47 -2.95
C ALA A 130 15.30 -30.82 -3.03
N ARG A 131 16.60 -30.84 -2.74
CA ARG A 131 17.41 -32.07 -2.71
C ARG A 131 16.95 -33.04 -1.62
N GLU A 132 16.61 -32.54 -0.44
CA GLU A 132 16.10 -33.38 0.65
C GLU A 132 14.75 -34.01 0.29
N ASN A 133 13.85 -33.25 -0.34
CA ASN A 133 12.57 -33.77 -0.83
C ASN A 133 12.75 -34.82 -1.93
N GLU A 134 13.67 -34.60 -2.86
CA GLU A 134 14.00 -35.57 -3.90
C GLU A 134 14.53 -36.87 -3.30
N TRP A 135 15.47 -36.76 -2.37
CA TRP A 135 15.99 -37.91 -1.62
C TRP A 135 14.90 -38.66 -0.85
N LEU A 136 13.99 -37.94 -0.16
CA LEU A 136 12.84 -38.53 0.52
C LEU A 136 11.90 -39.27 -0.45
N ARG A 137 11.67 -38.72 -1.65
CA ARG A 137 10.88 -39.38 -2.70
C ARG A 137 11.56 -40.65 -3.19
N GLU A 138 12.87 -40.62 -3.42
CA GLU A 138 13.64 -41.81 -3.81
C GLU A 138 13.59 -42.88 -2.72
N GLN A 139 13.74 -42.52 -1.45
CA GLN A 139 13.66 -43.46 -0.34
C GLN A 139 12.26 -44.08 -0.22
N LYS A 140 11.20 -43.27 -0.36
CA LYS A 140 9.82 -43.77 -0.41
C LYS A 140 9.60 -44.71 -1.59
N MET A 141 10.11 -44.36 -2.77
CA MET A 141 10.00 -45.22 -3.96
C MET A 141 10.74 -46.54 -3.76
N LYS A 142 11.96 -46.52 -3.21
CA LYS A 142 12.73 -47.74 -2.89
C LYS A 142 11.99 -48.64 -1.89
N LYS A 143 11.41 -48.06 -0.84
CA LYS A 143 10.58 -48.81 0.12
C LYS A 143 9.34 -49.42 -0.55
N PHE A 144 8.63 -48.63 -1.35
CA PHE A 144 7.47 -49.11 -2.11
C PHE A 144 7.84 -50.27 -3.06
N MET A 145 8.97 -50.17 -3.77
CA MET A 145 9.45 -51.24 -4.65
C MET A 145 9.85 -52.51 -3.90
N ALA A 146 10.37 -52.38 -2.68
CA ALA A 146 10.72 -53.52 -1.82
C ALA A 146 9.48 -54.21 -1.23
N GLU A 147 8.43 -53.46 -0.89
CA GLU A 147 7.20 -53.96 -0.29
C GLU A 147 6.23 -54.59 -1.32
N ASN A 148 6.26 -54.14 -2.59
CA ASN A 148 5.32 -54.60 -3.64
C ASN A 148 6.01 -55.18 -4.90
N PRO A 149 6.84 -56.24 -4.79
CA PRO A 149 7.59 -56.78 -5.92
C PRO A 149 6.70 -57.47 -6.99
N ILE A 150 5.50 -57.92 -6.62
CA ILE A 150 4.58 -58.64 -7.52
C ILE A 150 3.82 -57.67 -8.44
N GLU A 151 3.34 -56.54 -7.89
CA GLU A 151 2.62 -55.51 -8.67
C GLU A 151 3.53 -54.83 -9.70
N LEU A 152 4.80 -54.62 -9.36
CA LEU A 152 5.80 -54.06 -10.30
C LEU A 152 6.11 -54.99 -11.46
N LYS A 153 6.20 -56.31 -11.24
CA LYS A 153 6.34 -57.27 -12.34
C LYS A 153 5.16 -57.19 -13.28
N GLN A 154 3.93 -57.09 -12.76
CA GLN A 154 2.73 -56.96 -13.59
C GLN A 154 2.73 -55.64 -14.37
N ILE A 155 3.05 -54.50 -13.74
CA ILE A 155 3.09 -53.18 -14.42
C ILE A 155 4.17 -53.12 -15.50
N VAL A 156 5.37 -53.67 -15.25
CA VAL A 156 6.46 -53.73 -16.23
C VAL A 156 6.11 -54.66 -17.39
N THR A 157 5.43 -55.77 -17.13
CA THR A 157 4.97 -56.71 -18.17
C THR A 157 3.91 -56.06 -19.04
N VAL A 158 2.90 -55.41 -18.45
CA VAL A 158 1.84 -54.68 -19.17
C VAL A 158 2.42 -53.55 -20.03
N ARG A 159 3.40 -52.78 -19.54
CA ARG A 159 4.07 -51.74 -20.33
C ARG A 159 4.90 -52.30 -21.49
N LYS A 160 5.59 -53.42 -21.30
CA LYS A 160 6.35 -54.08 -22.38
C LYS A 160 5.42 -54.60 -23.48
N GLU A 161 4.30 -55.22 -23.10
CA GLU A 161 3.31 -55.73 -24.04
C GLU A 161 2.63 -54.60 -24.83
N THR A 162 2.29 -53.49 -24.18
CA THR A 162 1.71 -52.33 -24.89
C THR A 162 2.70 -51.66 -25.83
N VAL A 163 3.98 -51.50 -25.44
CA VAL A 163 5.01 -50.97 -26.35
C VAL A 163 5.25 -51.92 -27.52
N HIS A 164 5.36 -53.23 -27.25
CA HIS A 164 5.54 -54.24 -28.29
C HIS A 164 4.36 -54.30 -29.26
N GLY A 165 3.13 -54.23 -28.75
CA GLY A 165 1.92 -54.19 -29.57
C GLY A 165 1.82 -52.94 -30.46
N LYS A 166 2.20 -51.77 -29.94
CA LYS A 166 2.27 -50.53 -30.74
C LYS A 166 3.34 -50.64 -31.84
N LEU A 167 4.51 -51.17 -31.50
CA LEU A 167 5.61 -51.37 -32.46
C LEU A 167 5.22 -52.34 -33.57
N GLN A 168 4.53 -53.44 -33.25
CA GLN A 168 3.99 -54.38 -34.24
C GLN A 168 2.92 -53.74 -35.14
N GLN A 169 2.05 -52.88 -34.59
CA GLN A 169 1.07 -52.15 -35.40
C GLN A 169 1.72 -51.16 -36.36
N GLU A 170 2.75 -50.43 -35.92
CA GLU A 170 3.51 -49.54 -36.79
C GLU A 170 4.29 -50.30 -37.87
N LEU A 171 4.90 -51.43 -37.52
CA LEU A 171 5.57 -52.30 -38.48
C LEU A 171 4.59 -52.83 -39.54
N LYS A 172 3.39 -53.24 -39.14
CA LYS A 172 2.34 -53.71 -40.05
C LYS A 172 1.90 -52.61 -41.02
N LYS A 173 1.70 -51.38 -40.53
CA LYS A 173 1.40 -50.22 -41.37
C LYS A 173 2.50 -49.95 -42.39
N TYR A 174 3.77 -50.04 -41.97
CA TYR A 174 4.91 -49.84 -42.86
C TYR A 174 5.00 -50.94 -43.94
N VAL A 175 4.72 -52.20 -43.58
CA VAL A 175 4.67 -53.32 -44.53
C VAL A 175 3.50 -53.19 -45.51
N GLU A 176 2.34 -52.72 -45.06
CA GLU A 176 1.18 -52.47 -45.95
C GLU A 176 1.43 -51.29 -46.90
N TRP A 177 2.06 -50.22 -46.41
CA TRP A 177 2.48 -49.08 -47.21
C TRP A 177 3.54 -49.44 -48.26
N THR A 178 4.53 -50.26 -47.90
CA THR A 178 5.52 -50.73 -48.89
C THR A 178 4.89 -51.62 -49.97
N LYS A 179 3.92 -52.46 -49.62
CA LYS A 179 3.14 -53.25 -50.59
C LYS A 179 2.24 -52.40 -51.49
N SER A 180 1.76 -51.24 -51.03
CA SER A 180 0.97 -50.33 -51.86
C SER A 180 1.81 -49.49 -52.81
N ILE A 181 3.10 -49.25 -52.48
CA ILE A 181 4.05 -48.52 -53.34
C ILE A 181 4.69 -49.43 -54.40
N ALA A 182 4.89 -50.70 -54.09
CA ALA A 182 5.36 -51.69 -55.05
C ALA A 182 4.47 -52.94 -54.99
N PRO A 183 3.28 -52.91 -55.63
CA PRO A 183 2.41 -54.08 -55.69
C PRO A 183 3.00 -55.11 -56.66
N SER A 184 3.97 -55.89 -56.19
CA SER A 184 4.58 -57.07 -56.83
C SER A 184 5.26 -56.83 -58.20
N ILE A 185 6.57 -57.12 -58.25
CA ILE A 185 7.11 -57.94 -59.35
C ILE A 185 6.66 -59.38 -59.09
#